data_AF-A0A9X0XC05-F1
#
_entry.id   AF-A0A9X0XC05-F1
#
_cell.length_a   1.000
_cell.length_b   1.000
_cell.length_c   1.000
_cell.angle_alpha   90.00
_cell.angle_beta   90.00
_cell.angle_gamma   90.00
#
_symmetry.space_group_name_H-M   'P 1'
#
loop_
_entity.id
_entity.type
_entity.pdbx_description
1 polymer ?
#
loop_
_entity_poly.entity_id
_entity_poly.type
_entity_poly.pdbx_seq_one_letter_code
_entity_poly.pdbx_strand_id
1 'polypeptide(L)' 'MKTYDIEVQRLVSARHDKGAIDIALQALVLPRKAGEDSADSTLRLPVEHARTLMLLLKERLAELDKLQPRSRRSGRC' A
#
# COMPACT_ATOMS: atom_id res chain seq x y z
N MET A 1 6.79 -18.56 -8.10
CA MET A 1 5.81 -17.99 -7.15
C MET A 1 4.41 -18.26 -7.68
N LYS A 2 3.41 -18.50 -6.81
CA LYS A 2 2.01 -18.59 -7.25
C LYS A 2 1.48 -17.17 -7.45
N THR A 3 0.77 -16.93 -8.54
CA THR A 3 0.16 -15.64 -8.86
C THR A 3 -1.32 -15.64 -8.47
N TYR A 4 -1.81 -14.47 -8.09
CA TYR A 4 -3.17 -14.29 -7.61
C TYR A 4 -3.82 -13.07 -8.25
N ASP A 5 -5.11 -13.18 -8.51
CA ASP A 5 -5.97 -12.04 -8.74
C ASP A 5 -6.63 -11.69 -7.41
N ILE A 6 -6.40 -10.46 -6.94
CA ILE A 6 -6.81 -9.97 -5.63
C ILE A 6 -7.82 -8.84 -5.85
N GLU A 7 -9.06 -9.04 -5.44
CA GLU A 7 -10.12 -8.04 -5.55
C GLU A 7 -10.48 -7.48 -4.17
N VAL A 8 -10.26 -6.18 -3.97
CA VAL A 8 -10.50 -5.53 -2.67
C VAL A 8 -11.97 -5.20 -2.50
N GLN A 9 -12.54 -5.72 -1.42
CA GLN A 9 -13.92 -5.47 -1.00
C GLN A 9 -14.01 -4.32 0.01
N ARG A 10 -12.99 -4.17 0.87
CA ARG A 10 -12.94 -3.10 1.88
C ARG A 10 -11.52 -2.88 2.40
N LEU A 11 -11.16 -1.62 2.62
CA LEU A 11 -9.95 -1.23 3.37
C LEU A 11 -10.29 -1.07 4.86
N VAL A 12 -9.47 -1.64 5.73
CA VAL A 12 -9.71 -1.65 7.19
C VAL A 12 -8.77 -0.65 7.89
N SER A 13 -7.47 -0.73 7.61
CA SER A 13 -6.48 0.17 8.21
C SER A 13 -5.17 0.14 7.44
N ALA A 14 -4.38 1.21 7.54
CA ALA A 14 -2.99 1.23 7.15
C ALA A 14 -2.14 1.65 8.35
N ARG A 15 -1.10 0.88 8.68
CA ARG A 15 -0.16 1.20 9.75
C ARG A 15 1.27 1.12 9.22
N HIS A 16 2.16 1.92 9.78
CA HIS A 16 3.58 1.74 9.54
C HIS A 16 4.17 0.83 10.62
N ASP A 17 4.91 -0.19 10.22
CA ASP A 17 5.72 -1.00 11.11
C ASP A 17 7.05 -1.37 10.42
N LYS A 18 8.17 -1.26 11.16
CA LYS A 18 9.52 -1.68 10.72
C LYS A 18 9.93 -1.29 9.28
N GLY A 19 9.57 -0.09 8.82
CA GLY A 19 9.94 0.39 7.48
C GLY A 19 9.00 -0.06 6.35
N ALA A 20 7.87 -0.68 6.69
CA ALA A 20 6.82 -1.07 5.75
C ALA A 20 5.46 -0.47 6.16
N ILE A 21 4.57 -0.31 5.18
CA ILE A 21 3.16 -0.01 5.44
C ILE A 21 2.37 -1.32 5.36
N ASP A 22 1.85 -1.76 6.50
CA ASP A 22 0.91 -2.85 6.57
C ASP A 22 -0.49 -2.35 6.25
N ILE A 23 -1.15 -2.96 5.27
CA ILE A 23 -2.53 -2.65 4.91
C ILE A 23 -3.41 -3.84 5.30
N ALA A 24 -4.33 -3.61 6.23
CA ALA A 24 -5.38 -4.56 6.54
C ALA A 24 -6.57 -4.30 5.60
N LEU A 25 -7.02 -5.36 4.92
CA LEU A 25 -8.12 -5.29 3.95
C LEU A 25 -8.92 -6.59 3.93
N GLN A 26 -10.14 -6.51 3.41
CA GLN A 26 -10.94 -7.66 3.04
C GLN A 26 -10.87 -7.79 1.51
N ALA A 27 -10.45 -8.96 1.03
CA ALA A 27 -10.32 -9.23 -0.40
C ALA A 27 -10.78 -10.64 -0.78
N LEU A 28 -11.23 -10.76 -2.01
CA LEU A 28 -11.37 -12.03 -2.72
C LEU A 28 -10.02 -12.35 -3.39
N VAL A 29 -9.46 -13.53 -3.11
CA VAL A 29 -8.18 -13.97 -3.65
C VAL A 29 -8.41 -15.20 -4.52
N LEU A 30 -8.17 -15.06 -5.81
CA LEU A 30 -8.35 -16.13 -6.79
C LEU A 30 -6.98 -16.58 -7.32
N PRO A 31 -6.72 -17.89 -7.40
CA PRO A 31 -5.50 -18.38 -8.03
C PRO A 31 -5.55 -18.06 -9.53
N ARG A 32 -4.50 -17.40 -10.03
CA ARG A 32 -4.37 -17.13 -11.46
C ARG A 32 -3.83 -18.38 -12.17
N LYS A 33 -4.44 -18.79 -13.28
CA LYS A 33 -3.95 -19.92 -14.08
C LYS A 33 -2.64 -19.52 -14.77
N ALA A 34 -1.62 -20.38 -14.66
CA ALA A 34 -0.37 -20.22 -15.38
C ALA A 34 -0.64 -20.39 -16.88
N GLY A 35 -0.69 -19.28 -17.61
CA GLY A 35 -1.05 -19.25 -19.03
C GLY A 35 -1.36 -17.86 -19.57
N GLU A 36 -1.70 -16.91 -18.71
CA GLU A 36 -1.68 -15.48 -19.05
C GLU A 36 -0.26 -14.92 -18.91
N ASP A 37 0.20 -14.11 -19.87
CA ASP A 37 1.56 -13.58 -20.07
C ASP A 37 2.15 -12.71 -18.93
N SER A 38 1.58 -12.75 -17.73
CA SER A 38 2.04 -11.96 -16.59
C SER A 38 2.38 -12.86 -15.40
N ALA A 39 3.66 -12.87 -15.05
CA ALA A 39 4.21 -13.58 -13.90
C ALA A 39 3.85 -12.94 -12.55
N ASP A 40 3.03 -11.89 -12.54
CA ASP A 40 2.74 -11.07 -11.37
C ASP A 40 1.32 -11.32 -10.82
N SER A 41 1.15 -11.02 -9.53
CA SER A 41 -0.18 -10.96 -8.91
C SER A 41 -0.82 -9.59 -9.18
N THR A 42 -2.11 -9.58 -9.49
CA THR A 42 -2.84 -8.34 -9.81
C THR A 42 -3.73 -7.93 -8.65
N LEU A 43 -3.63 -6.67 -8.22
CA LEU A 43 -4.54 -6.07 -7.24
C LEU A 43 -5.56 -5.18 -7.95
N ARG A 44 -6.83 -5.57 -7.89
CA ARG A 44 -7.96 -4.80 -8.41
C ARG A 44 -8.64 -4.07 -7.26
N LEU A 45 -8.78 -2.77 -7.42
CA LEU A 45 -9.39 -1.86 -6.45
C LEU A 45 -10.46 -1.03 -7.18
N PRO A 46 -11.71 -1.00 -6.69
CA PRO A 46 -12.65 0.04 -7.07
C PRO A 46 -12.05 1.43 -6.86
N VAL A 47 -12.36 2.38 -7.75
CA VAL A 47 -11.76 3.72 -7.73
C VAL A 47 -11.98 4.43 -6.38
N GLU A 48 -13.13 4.23 -5.75
CA GLU A 48 -13.43 4.76 -4.42
C GLU A 48 -12.46 4.25 -3.34
N HIS A 49 -12.18 2.95 -3.35
CA HIS A 49 -11.21 2.35 -2.43
C HIS A 49 -9.79 2.80 -2.75
N ALA A 50 -9.43 2.96 -4.03
CA ALA A 50 -8.13 3.50 -4.43
C ALA A 50 -7.91 4.92 -3.89
N ARG A 51 -8.95 5.78 -3.93
CA ARG A 51 -8.90 7.14 -3.34
C ARG A 51 -8.71 7.09 -1.82
N THR A 52 -9.42 6.20 -1.15
CA THR A 52 -9.30 5.98 0.30
C THR A 52 -7.89 5.51 0.67
N LEU A 53 -7.34 4.55 -0.09
CA LEU A 53 -5.97 4.07 0.09
C LEU A 53 -4.96 5.21 -0.08
N MET A 54 -5.12 6.04 -1.11
CA MET A 54 -4.24 7.19 -1.33
C MET A 54 -4.24 8.15 -0.13
N LEU A 55 -5.41 8.44 0.44
CA LEU A 55 -5.52 9.31 1.61
C LEU A 55 -4.78 8.71 2.81
N LEU A 56 -5.06 7.44 3.13
CA LEU A 56 -4.41 6.73 4.24
C LEU A 56 -2.88 6.71 4.08
N LEU A 57 -2.40 6.41 2.86
CA LEU A 57 -0.96 6.39 2.57
C LEU A 57 -0.31 7.77 2.74
N LYS A 58 -0.96 8.83 2.24
CA LYS A 58 -0.45 10.20 2.40
C LYS A 58 -0.30 10.58 3.87
N GLU A 59 -1.29 10.26 4.69
CA GLU A 59 -1.21 10.50 6.13
C GLU A 59 -0.06 9.74 6.78
N ARG A 60 0.06 8.44 6.51
CA ARG A 60 1.11 7.62 7.14
C ARG A 60 2.52 8.03 6.69
N LEU A 61 2.70 8.36 5.42
CA LEU A 61 3.98 8.86 4.92
C LEU A 61 4.33 10.23 5.52
N ALA A 62 3.36 11.14 5.63
CA ALA A 62 3.57 12.43 6.28
C ALA A 62 3.92 12.31 7.76
N GLU A 63 3.37 11.31 8.47
CA GLU A 63 3.78 10.99 9.85
C GLU A 63 5.23 10.50 9.92
N LEU A 64 5.66 9.65 8.98
CA LEU A 64 7.04 9.18 8.89
C LEU A 64 8.03 10.31 8.59
N ASP A 65 7.67 11.19 7.66
CA ASP A 65 8.50 12.34 7.29
C ASP A 65 8.73 13.29 8.47
N LYS A 66 7.81 13.36 9.43
CA LYS A 66 7.98 14.14 10.66
C LYS A 66 8.97 13.50 11.63
N LEU A 67 9.07 12.16 11.63
CA LEU A 67 9.94 11.41 12.53
C LEU A 67 11.39 11.36 12.04
N GLN A 68 11.62 11.51 10.74
CA GLN A 68 12.97 11.67 10.23
C GLN A 68 13.57 13.00 10.75
N PRO A 69 14.70 12.97 11.48
CA PRO A 69 15.33 14.20 11.96
C PRO A 69 15.63 15.09 10.76
N ARG A 70 15.18 16.35 10.82
CA ARG A 70 15.54 17.41 9.84
C ARG A 70 17.03 17.77 10.00
N SER A 71 17.91 16.80 9.79
CA SER A 71 19.37 16.89 9.89
C SER A 71 20.00 17.86 8.87
N ARG A 72 19.20 18.59 8.07
CA ARG A 72 19.68 19.43 6.96
C ARG A 72 19.01 20.80 6.86
N ARG A 73 18.38 21.30 7.93
CA ARG A 73 18.03 22.73 8.07
C ARG A 73 18.73 23.42 9.24
N SER A 74 19.85 22.86 9.69
CA SER A 74 20.87 23.62 10.42
C SER A 74 22.05 23.81 9.48
N GLY A 75 21.92 24.80 8.61
CA GLY A 75 22.95 25.25 7.67
C GLY A 75 22.74 26.74 7.43
N ARG A 76 22.63 27.51 8.52
CA ARG A 76 22.92 28.94 8.53
C ARG A 76 24.44 29.04 8.56
N CYS A 77 25.02 29.64 7.53
CA CYS A 77 26.14 30.58 7.53
C CYS A 77 26.12 31.27 6.16
#